data_AF-A0A961L321-F1
#
_entry.id   AF-A0A961L321-F1
#
_cell.length_a   1.000
_cell.length_b   1.000
_cell.length_c   1.000
_cell.angle_alpha   90.00
_cell.angle_beta   90.00
_cell.angle_gamma   90.00
#
_symmetry.space_group_name_H-M   'P 1'
#
loop_
_entity.id
_entity.type
_entity.pdbx_description
1 polymer ?
#
loop_
_entity_poly.entity_id
_entity_poly.type
_entity_poly.pdbx_seq_one_letter_code
_entity_poly.pdbx_strand_id
1 'polypeptide(L)'
;MVRRRRDGGCVVSEAAARQNRAASPERSSWVAANAGSGKTTVLTNRVARLLLAGTDPARVLCLTYTKAAASEMQSRLFRTLGAWAMLDDAPLAAELAKLGELVGALPPARLAQARTLFARALETPGGLKIQTIHAFCEALLRRFPLEAGVAPQFSVLDDRAAGTLRETLLDALAEREPDVLADLAANLGGDDPDPLLREIARNRAAFERTFDPKALARALGADPALSPEILLGETFLPDDADLLAALVPHLEASGKNDTKLAQAFRAVLAERDAAGRLALL
;
A
#
# COMPACT_ATOMS: atom_id res chain seq x y z
N MET A 1 -0.93 17.03 50.45
CA MET A 1 0.12 17.80 51.17
C MET A 1 1.43 17.03 51.07
N VAL A 2 2.23 17.28 50.03
CA VAL A 2 3.52 16.59 49.81
C VAL A 2 4.62 17.65 49.77
N ARG A 3 5.53 17.59 50.74
CA ARG A 3 6.64 18.53 50.93
C ARG A 3 7.58 18.48 49.72
N ARG A 4 7.71 19.59 48.99
CA ARG A 4 8.83 19.81 48.06
C ARG A 4 10.08 20.15 48.88
N ARG A 5 11.05 19.25 48.95
CA ARG A 5 12.44 19.63 49.27
C ARG A 5 13.01 20.37 48.06
N ARG A 6 13.54 21.57 48.28
CA ARG A 6 14.33 22.35 47.32
C ARG A 6 15.78 21.92 47.48
N ASP A 7 16.31 21.15 46.54
CA ASP A 7 17.75 20.98 46.32
C ASP A 7 18.05 21.44 44.89
N GLY A 8 18.99 22.39 44.75
CA GLY A 8 19.31 23.15 43.55
C GLY A 8 20.11 22.40 42.48
N GLY A 9 19.73 21.16 42.15
CA GLY A 9 20.22 20.45 40.96
C GLY A 9 19.21 20.55 39.82
N CYS A 10 19.66 20.63 38.57
CA CYS A 10 18.77 20.54 37.41
C CYS A 10 18.01 19.19 37.46
N VAL A 11 16.77 19.19 37.97
CA VAL A 11 15.93 17.99 38.05
C VAL A 11 15.45 17.69 36.63
N VAL A 12 16.20 16.87 35.90
CA VAL A 12 15.73 16.27 34.65
C VAL A 12 14.48 15.46 35.00
N SER A 13 13.34 15.83 34.43
CA SER A 13 12.09 15.13 34.71
C SER A 13 12.21 13.65 34.32
N GLU A 14 11.49 12.77 35.00
CA GLU A 14 11.51 11.33 34.69
C GLU A 14 11.13 11.06 33.21
N ALA A 15 10.20 11.87 32.68
CA ALA A 15 9.83 11.84 31.27
C ALA A 15 11.01 12.17 30.35
N ALA A 16 11.76 13.25 30.63
CA ALA A 16 12.94 13.62 29.86
C ALA A 16 14.04 12.56 29.95
N ALA A 17 14.25 11.94 31.12
CA ALA A 17 15.20 10.84 31.28
C ALA A 17 14.80 9.59 30.46
N ARG A 18 13.51 9.28 30.36
CA ARG A 18 13.00 8.19 29.49
C ARG A 18 13.18 8.53 28.01
N GLN A 19 12.88 9.76 27.59
CA GLN A 19 13.10 10.24 26.22
C GLN A 19 14.59 10.19 25.83
N ASN A 20 15.49 10.63 26.72
CA ASN A 20 16.93 10.57 26.50
C ASN A 20 17.45 9.13 26.45
N ARG A 21 16.90 8.20 27.25
CA ARG A 21 17.22 6.78 27.10
C ARG A 21 16.76 6.22 25.76
N ALA A 22 15.55 6.53 25.33
CA ALA A 22 15.00 6.09 24.05
C ALA A 22 15.81 6.62 22.84
N ALA A 23 16.29 7.86 22.94
CA ALA A 23 17.11 8.50 21.91
C ALA A 23 18.60 8.07 21.91
N SER A 24 19.03 7.16 22.80
CA SER A 24 20.43 6.74 22.90
C SER A 24 20.89 5.92 21.69
N PRO A 25 21.96 6.35 20.97
CA PRO A 25 22.44 5.66 19.77
C PRO A 25 22.92 4.22 19.99
N GLU A 26 23.39 3.89 21.18
CA GLU A 26 24.03 2.59 21.50
C GLU A 26 23.06 1.42 21.62
N ARG A 27 21.75 1.68 21.53
CA ARG A 27 20.72 0.66 21.71
C ARG A 27 19.66 0.78 20.62
N SER A 28 19.08 -0.37 20.27
CA SER A 28 17.81 -0.43 19.57
C SER A 28 16.69 -0.07 20.54
N SER A 29 15.79 0.81 20.12
CA SER A 29 14.72 1.33 20.97
C SER A 29 13.38 1.17 20.28
N TRP A 30 12.41 0.60 21.01
CA TRP A 30 10.99 0.68 20.65
C TRP A 30 10.32 1.73 21.53
N VAL A 31 9.60 2.68 20.91
CA VAL A 31 8.96 3.79 21.63
C VAL A 31 7.45 3.74 21.42
N ALA A 32 6.75 3.17 22.40
CA ALA A 32 5.30 3.24 22.50
C ALA A 32 4.92 4.52 23.25
N ALA A 33 4.15 5.41 22.60
CA ALA A 33 3.72 6.64 23.24
C ALA A 33 2.45 7.24 22.62
N ASN A 34 1.62 7.87 23.44
CA ASN A 34 0.36 8.49 23.03
C ASN A 34 0.55 9.69 22.10
N ALA A 35 -0.52 10.20 21.49
CA ALA A 35 -0.46 11.46 20.75
C ALA A 35 0.07 12.59 21.66
N GLY A 36 0.87 13.51 21.10
CA GLY A 36 1.44 14.64 21.85
C GLY A 36 2.59 14.30 22.82
N SER A 37 3.01 13.04 22.95
CA SER A 37 4.06 12.61 23.89
C SER A 37 5.51 12.92 23.47
N GLY A 38 5.70 13.62 22.35
CA GLY A 38 7.03 13.97 21.83
C GLY A 38 7.78 12.87 21.08
N LYS A 39 7.10 11.87 20.47
CA LYS A 39 7.75 10.82 19.66
C LYS A 39 8.69 11.38 18.59
N THR A 40 8.22 12.40 17.86
CA THR A 40 9.02 13.09 16.84
C THR A 40 10.26 13.73 17.45
N THR A 41 10.13 14.37 18.62
CA THR A 41 11.27 14.93 19.36
C THR A 41 12.29 13.86 19.73
N VAL A 42 11.84 12.69 20.20
CA VAL A 42 12.73 11.55 20.51
C VAL A 42 13.49 11.10 19.27
N LEU A 43 12.82 10.98 18.11
CA LEU A 43 13.44 10.58 16.85
C LEU A 43 14.44 11.63 16.34
N THR A 44 14.08 12.92 16.36
CA THR A 44 15.00 14.01 15.97
C THR A 44 16.21 14.06 16.88
N ASN A 45 16.01 13.93 18.19
CA ASN A 45 17.10 13.89 19.17
C ASN A 45 18.01 12.67 18.94
N ARG A 46 17.44 11.51 18.57
CA ARG A 46 18.24 10.32 18.23
C ARG A 46 19.14 10.58 17.03
N VAL A 47 18.62 11.19 15.96
CA VAL A 47 19.41 11.53 14.78
C VAL A 47 20.50 12.52 15.14
N ALA A 48 20.19 13.59 15.88
CA ALA A 48 21.19 14.56 16.32
C ALA A 48 22.31 13.90 17.16
N ARG A 49 21.96 12.95 18.03
CA ARG A 49 22.93 12.18 18.82
C ARG A 49 23.77 11.21 18.00
N LEU A 50 23.23 10.59 16.95
CA LEU A 50 24.00 9.79 16.00
C LEU A 50 25.07 10.64 15.30
N LEU A 51 24.69 11.85 14.86
CA LEU A 51 25.61 12.80 14.23
C LEU A 51 26.67 13.32 15.21
N LEU A 52 26.28 13.65 16.44
CA LEU A 52 27.22 14.01 17.52
C LEU A 52 28.18 12.86 17.82
N ALA A 53 27.73 11.60 17.80
CA ALA A 53 28.60 10.44 17.97
C ALA A 53 29.60 10.24 16.80
N GLY A 54 29.57 11.10 15.77
CA GLY A 54 30.49 11.05 14.63
C GLY A 54 29.97 10.21 13.47
N THR A 55 28.71 9.77 13.50
CA THR A 55 28.10 9.08 12.36
C THR A 55 28.02 10.03 11.17
N ASP A 56 28.56 9.61 10.04
CA ASP A 56 28.38 10.29 8.76
C ASP A 56 26.87 10.45 8.47
N PRO A 57 26.36 11.67 8.21
CA PRO A 57 24.95 11.87 7.91
C PRO A 57 24.42 10.98 6.77
N ALA A 58 25.26 10.61 5.80
CA ALA A 58 24.88 9.70 4.70
C ALA A 58 24.56 8.28 5.19
N ARG A 59 25.00 7.90 6.40
CA ARG A 59 24.76 6.58 7.01
C ARG A 59 23.51 6.54 7.89
N VAL A 60 22.79 7.66 8.04
CA VAL A 60 21.57 7.72 8.84
C VAL A 60 20.34 7.68 7.93
N LEU A 61 19.61 6.57 7.98
CA LEU A 61 18.32 6.40 7.30
C LEU A 61 17.16 6.58 8.30
N CYS A 62 16.26 7.51 8.01
CA CYS A 62 15.03 7.71 8.75
C CYS A 62 13.82 7.59 7.83
N LEU A 63 12.93 6.65 8.14
CA LEU A 63 11.73 6.36 7.34
C LEU A 63 10.47 6.81 8.06
N THR A 64 9.50 7.30 7.30
CA THR A 64 8.17 7.66 7.80
C THR A 64 7.08 7.35 6.75
N TYR A 65 5.81 7.47 7.15
CA TYR A 65 4.68 7.20 6.26
C TYR A 65 4.36 8.35 5.33
N THR A 66 4.46 9.60 5.80
CA THR A 66 3.99 10.77 5.04
C THR A 66 5.12 11.71 4.66
N LYS A 67 5.00 12.35 3.48
CA LYS A 67 5.95 13.39 3.03
C LYS A 67 5.99 14.57 4.02
N ALA A 68 4.84 14.92 4.60
CA ALA A 68 4.73 15.96 5.61
C ALA A 68 5.54 15.65 6.87
N ALA A 69 5.45 14.42 7.41
CA ALA A 69 6.23 14.02 8.58
C ALA A 69 7.74 14.01 8.29
N ALA A 70 8.15 13.62 7.08
CA ALA A 70 9.55 13.65 6.67
C ALA A 70 10.08 15.09 6.65
N SER A 71 9.34 15.99 6.01
CA SER A 71 9.68 17.42 5.93
C SER A 71 9.69 18.10 7.30
N GLU A 72 8.69 17.82 8.16
CA GLU A 72 8.64 18.36 9.52
C GLU A 72 9.87 17.90 10.33
N MET A 73 10.20 16.61 10.27
CA MET A 73 11.33 16.05 11.00
C MET A 73 12.66 16.60 10.52
N GLN A 74 12.83 16.74 9.21
CA GLN A 74 14.02 17.35 8.60
C GLN A 74 14.16 18.83 8.98
N SER A 75 13.08 19.60 8.87
CA SER A 75 13.05 21.01 9.26
C SER A 75 13.39 21.20 10.75
N ARG A 76 12.86 20.34 11.62
CA ARG A 76 13.15 20.35 13.05
C ARG A 76 14.61 20.07 13.33
N LEU A 77 15.19 19.05 12.69
CA LEU A 77 16.60 18.71 12.86
C LEU A 77 17.50 19.85 12.39
N PHE A 78 17.28 20.39 11.20
CA PHE A 78 18.08 21.50 10.68
C PHE A 78 17.97 22.74 11.55
N ARG A 79 16.79 23.05 12.09
CA ARG A 79 16.63 24.16 13.05
C ARG A 79 17.48 23.95 14.30
N THR A 80 17.48 22.73 14.86
CA THR A 80 18.29 22.40 16.03
C THR A 80 19.79 22.51 15.74
N LEU A 81 20.26 21.89 14.66
CA LEU A 81 21.68 21.94 14.28
C LEU A 81 22.12 23.38 13.93
N GLY A 82 21.29 24.14 13.23
CA GLY A 82 21.56 25.53 12.87
C GLY A 82 21.64 26.44 14.09
N ALA A 83 20.78 26.23 15.09
CA ALA A 83 20.88 26.94 16.36
C ALA A 83 22.22 26.65 17.05
N TRP A 84 22.65 25.39 17.11
CA TRP A 84 23.93 25.02 17.74
C TRP A 84 25.14 25.68 17.11
N ALA A 85 25.13 25.88 15.78
CA ALA A 85 26.21 26.57 15.09
C ALA A 85 26.42 28.01 15.60
N MET A 86 25.36 28.66 16.09
CA MET A 86 25.33 30.10 16.45
C MET A 86 25.42 30.37 17.96
N LEU A 87 25.15 29.40 18.84
CA LEU A 87 25.13 29.60 20.29
C LEU A 87 26.54 29.71 20.89
N ASP A 88 26.84 30.58 21.85
CA ASP A 88 28.11 30.52 22.58
C ASP A 88 28.31 29.21 23.38
N ASP A 89 29.51 28.99 23.93
CA ASP A 89 29.87 27.72 24.55
C ASP A 89 28.98 27.32 25.74
N ALA A 90 28.66 28.26 26.63
CA ALA A 90 27.78 28.00 27.77
C ALA A 90 26.34 27.60 27.36
N PRO A 91 25.63 28.36 26.49
CA PRO A 91 24.30 27.95 26.05
C PRO A 91 24.32 26.70 25.15
N LEU A 92 25.36 26.50 24.33
CA LEU A 92 25.52 25.27 23.55
C LEU A 92 25.68 24.05 24.47
N ALA A 93 26.51 24.15 25.50
CA ALA A 93 26.68 23.08 26.49
C ALA A 93 25.36 22.75 27.19
N ALA A 94 24.53 23.76 27.49
CA ALA A 94 23.21 23.55 28.07
C ALA A 94 22.24 22.82 27.13
N GLU A 95 22.25 23.13 25.82
CA GLU A 95 21.45 22.41 24.82
C GLU A 95 21.90 20.94 24.67
N LEU A 96 23.21 20.70 24.63
CA LEU A 96 23.76 19.34 24.53
C LEU A 96 23.47 18.51 25.79
N ALA A 97 23.48 19.13 26.97
CA ALA A 97 23.09 18.47 28.22
C ALA A 97 21.61 18.00 28.19
N LYS A 98 20.71 18.74 27.53
CA LYS A 98 19.30 18.32 27.36
C LYS A 98 19.17 17.02 26.56
N LEU A 99 20.11 16.75 25.64
CA LEU A 99 20.16 15.50 24.87
C LEU A 99 20.73 14.31 25.66
N GLY A 100 21.15 14.52 26.91
CA GLY A 100 21.75 13.50 27.74
C GLY A 100 23.23 13.25 27.43
N GLU A 101 23.93 14.22 26.81
CA GLU A 101 25.39 14.29 26.95
C GLU A 101 25.74 14.56 28.42
N LEU A 102 26.90 14.08 28.88
CA LEU A 102 27.30 14.17 30.29
C LEU A 102 27.21 15.62 30.81
N VAL A 103 26.61 15.77 31.99
CA VAL A 103 26.50 17.05 32.70
C VAL A 103 27.88 17.38 33.29
N GLY A 104 28.60 18.31 32.65
CA GLY A 104 29.95 18.73 33.04
C GLY A 104 30.59 19.64 31.97
N ALA A 105 31.86 20.02 32.16
CA ALA A 105 32.59 20.77 31.14
C ALA A 105 32.82 19.89 29.90
N LEU A 106 32.00 20.07 28.88
CA LEU A 106 32.19 19.41 27.58
C LEU A 106 33.55 19.85 27.00
N PRO A 107 34.35 18.93 26.45
CA PRO A 107 35.61 19.29 25.81
C PRO A 107 35.38 20.33 24.69
N PRO A 108 36.26 21.33 24.50
CA PRO A 108 36.13 22.31 23.43
C PRO A 108 35.96 21.69 22.04
N ALA A 109 36.66 20.57 21.79
CA ALA A 109 36.53 19.79 20.56
C ALA A 109 35.11 19.27 20.31
N ARG A 110 34.36 18.94 21.37
CA ARG A 110 32.97 18.45 21.29
C ARG A 110 32.00 19.56 20.92
N LEU A 111 32.19 20.75 21.49
CA LEU A 111 31.43 21.96 21.14
C LEU A 111 31.70 22.37 19.69
N ALA A 112 32.98 22.38 19.28
CA ALA A 112 33.37 22.61 17.89
C ALA A 112 32.72 21.60 16.93
N GLN A 113 32.74 20.30 17.28
CA GLN A 113 32.08 19.27 16.50
C GLN A 113 30.58 19.56 16.34
N ALA A 114 29.87 19.87 17.43
CA ALA A 114 28.44 20.18 17.41
C ALA A 114 28.10 21.34 16.46
N ARG A 115 28.92 22.40 16.44
CA ARG A 115 28.75 23.55 15.54
C ARG A 115 28.89 23.18 14.06
N THR A 116 29.77 22.22 13.74
CA THR A 116 29.98 21.78 12.35
C THR A 116 28.86 20.88 11.82
N LEU A 117 27.99 20.33 12.68
CA LEU A 117 26.99 19.35 12.25
C LEU A 117 25.96 19.91 11.27
N PHE A 118 25.61 21.20 11.39
CA PHE A 118 24.69 21.84 10.44
C PHE A 118 25.27 21.86 9.04
N ALA A 119 26.50 22.34 8.89
CA ALA A 119 27.22 22.39 7.61
C ALA A 119 27.39 20.97 7.04
N ARG A 120 27.86 20.01 7.85
CA ARG A 120 28.02 18.62 7.43
C ARG A 120 26.72 18.00 6.93
N ALA A 121 25.61 18.24 7.62
CA ALA A 121 24.30 17.71 7.22
C ALA A 121 23.77 18.37 5.94
N LEU A 122 24.08 19.65 5.70
CA LEU A 122 23.69 20.38 4.50
C LEU A 122 24.52 19.96 3.27
N GLU A 123 25.82 19.74 3.46
CA GLU A 123 26.77 19.35 2.41
C GLU A 123 26.76 17.84 2.10
N THR A 124 25.94 17.06 2.82
CA THR A 124 25.84 15.61 2.61
C THR A 124 25.37 15.31 1.18
N PRO A 125 26.14 14.55 0.38
CA PRO A 125 25.74 14.19 -0.98
C PRO A 125 24.37 13.49 -1.03
N GLY A 126 23.44 14.04 -1.81
CA GLY A 126 22.07 13.54 -1.88
C GLY A 126 21.22 13.83 -0.62
N GLY A 127 21.70 14.70 0.27
CA GLY A 127 21.01 15.15 1.47
C GLY A 127 20.86 14.09 2.56
N LEU A 128 20.43 14.54 3.72
CA LEU A 128 20.08 13.67 4.84
C LEU A 128 18.89 12.77 4.46
N LYS A 129 18.98 11.46 4.71
CA LYS A 129 17.98 10.48 4.30
C LYS A 129 16.80 10.39 5.27
N ILE A 130 16.04 11.47 5.37
CA ILE A 130 14.73 11.52 6.04
C ILE A 130 13.66 11.50 4.95
N GLN A 131 13.03 10.35 4.72
CA GLN A 131 12.14 10.15 3.57
C GLN A 131 11.00 9.19 3.88
N THR A 132 10.05 9.08 2.96
CA THR A 132 8.96 8.10 3.10
C THR A 132 9.46 6.69 2.78
N ILE A 133 8.75 5.67 3.27
CA ILE A 133 8.99 4.27 2.89
C ILE A 133 8.94 4.12 1.36
N HIS A 134 7.94 4.71 0.71
CA HIS A 134 7.82 4.68 -0.75
C HIS A 134 9.02 5.29 -1.48
N ALA A 135 9.49 6.48 -1.05
CA ALA A 135 10.65 7.12 -1.66
C ALA A 135 11.93 6.29 -1.46
N PHE A 136 12.06 5.61 -0.32
CA PHE A 136 13.15 4.67 -0.09
C PHE A 136 13.07 3.46 -1.04
N CYS A 137 11.92 2.81 -1.13
CA CYS A 137 11.72 1.67 -2.03
C CYS A 137 11.95 2.06 -3.49
N GLU A 138 11.46 3.22 -3.93
CA GLU A 138 11.70 3.72 -5.28
C GLU A 138 13.19 3.93 -5.56
N ALA A 139 13.91 4.60 -4.64
CA ALA A 139 15.36 4.79 -4.78
C ALA A 139 16.13 3.46 -4.80
N LEU A 140 15.69 2.47 -4.02
CA LEU A 140 16.28 1.14 -3.99
C LEU A 140 16.07 0.39 -5.33
N LEU A 141 14.84 0.41 -5.85
CA LEU A 141 14.51 -0.20 -7.15
C LEU A 141 15.29 0.47 -8.29
N ARG A 142 15.46 1.79 -8.26
CA ARG A 142 16.28 2.51 -9.26
C ARG A 142 17.76 2.18 -9.17
N ARG A 143 18.26 1.79 -7.99
CA ARG A 143 19.68 1.44 -7.78
C ARG A 143 19.98 0.02 -8.25
N PHE A 144 19.01 -0.89 -8.16
CA PHE A 144 19.15 -2.31 -8.48
C PHE A 144 17.99 -2.80 -9.38
N PRO A 145 17.79 -2.20 -10.58
CA PRO A 145 16.62 -2.48 -11.41
C PRO A 145 16.63 -3.91 -11.97
N LEU A 146 17.82 -4.44 -12.29
CA LEU A 146 17.98 -5.78 -12.85
C LEU A 146 17.62 -6.86 -11.82
N GLU A 147 18.12 -6.71 -10.60
CA GLU A 147 17.85 -7.61 -9.48
C GLU A 147 16.38 -7.57 -9.07
N ALA A 148 15.73 -6.41 -9.22
CA ALA A 148 14.31 -6.24 -8.95
C ALA A 148 13.40 -6.69 -10.11
N GLY A 149 13.96 -7.05 -11.27
CA GLY A 149 13.19 -7.43 -12.46
C GLY A 149 12.35 -6.28 -13.03
N VAL A 150 12.78 -5.03 -12.86
CA VAL A 150 12.11 -3.83 -13.38
C VAL A 150 12.97 -3.13 -14.42
N ALA A 151 12.34 -2.40 -15.34
CA ALA A 151 13.05 -1.60 -16.32
C ALA A 151 13.89 -0.51 -15.61
N PRO A 152 15.15 -0.24 -16.01
CA PRO A 152 15.98 0.80 -15.40
C PRO A 152 15.33 2.20 -15.40
N GLN A 153 14.46 2.47 -16.38
CA GLN A 153 13.79 3.75 -16.59
C GLN A 153 12.29 3.66 -16.23
N PHE A 154 11.93 2.83 -15.25
CA PHE A 154 10.53 2.70 -14.84
C PHE A 154 9.96 4.05 -14.35
N SER A 155 8.68 4.26 -14.66
CA SER A 155 7.85 5.32 -14.10
C SER A 155 6.97 4.75 -13.00
N VAL A 156 6.80 5.53 -11.93
CA VAL A 156 5.79 5.23 -10.91
C VAL A 156 4.48 5.83 -11.40
N LEU A 157 3.47 4.98 -11.59
CA LEU A 157 2.14 5.44 -11.97
C LEU A 157 1.43 6.01 -10.74
N ASP A 158 0.78 7.16 -10.89
CA ASP A 158 -0.24 7.61 -9.96
C ASP A 158 -1.60 6.97 -10.33
N ASP A 159 -2.59 7.13 -9.46
CA ASP A 159 -3.91 6.50 -9.64
C ASP A 159 -4.57 6.93 -10.96
N ARG A 160 -4.36 8.18 -11.37
CA ARG A 160 -4.90 8.73 -12.61
C ARG A 160 -4.24 8.10 -13.84
N ALA A 161 -2.91 8.10 -13.90
CA ALA A 161 -2.16 7.51 -14.99
C ALA A 161 -2.41 6.00 -15.09
N ALA A 162 -2.57 5.32 -13.95
CA ALA A 162 -2.96 3.91 -13.93
C ALA A 162 -4.37 3.69 -14.51
N GLY A 163 -5.33 4.60 -14.23
CA GLY A 163 -6.66 4.58 -14.85
C GLY A 163 -6.60 4.76 -16.35
N THR A 164 -5.96 5.83 -16.83
CA THR A 164 -5.81 6.09 -18.28
C THR A 164 -5.11 4.95 -19.02
N LEU A 165 -4.11 4.30 -18.39
CA LEU A 165 -3.47 3.13 -18.97
C LEU A 165 -4.44 1.96 -19.13
N ARG A 166 -5.32 1.71 -18.14
CA ARG A 166 -6.33 0.64 -18.23
C ARG A 166 -7.39 0.93 -19.28
N GLU A 167 -7.84 2.18 -19.41
CA GLU A 167 -8.73 2.61 -20.51
C GLU A 167 -8.08 2.35 -21.88
N THR A 168 -6.83 2.76 -22.06
CA THR A 168 -6.08 2.52 -23.31
C THR A 168 -5.94 1.03 -23.61
N LEU A 169 -5.75 0.19 -22.58
CA LEU A 169 -5.67 -1.26 -22.75
C LEU A 169 -7.01 -1.88 -23.13
N LEU A 170 -8.14 -1.36 -22.62
CA LEU A 170 -9.47 -1.79 -23.03
C LEU A 170 -9.75 -1.44 -24.48
N ASP A 171 -9.42 -0.22 -24.92
CA ASP A 171 -9.58 0.17 -26.32
C ASP A 171 -8.76 -0.74 -27.24
N ALA A 172 -7.50 -1.00 -26.88
CA ALA A 172 -6.64 -1.91 -27.63
C ALA A 172 -7.16 -3.36 -27.62
N LEU A 173 -7.81 -3.81 -26.54
CA LEU A 173 -8.45 -5.12 -26.47
C LEU A 173 -9.68 -5.17 -27.39
N ALA A 174 -10.49 -4.11 -27.42
CA ALA A 174 -11.65 -3.99 -28.29
C ALA A 174 -11.28 -4.12 -29.77
N GLU A 175 -10.14 -3.53 -30.15
CA GLU A 175 -9.63 -3.59 -31.53
C GLU A 175 -9.04 -4.95 -31.91
N ARG A 176 -8.34 -5.61 -30.97
CA ARG A 176 -7.56 -6.81 -31.25
C ARG A 176 -8.32 -8.11 -31.01
N GLU A 177 -9.13 -8.17 -29.96
CA GLU A 177 -9.84 -9.35 -29.50
C GLU A 177 -11.29 -8.97 -29.08
N PRO A 178 -12.13 -8.59 -30.06
CA PRO A 178 -13.49 -8.12 -29.79
C PRO A 178 -14.35 -9.18 -29.10
N ASP A 179 -14.14 -10.46 -29.40
CA ASP A 179 -14.88 -11.57 -28.79
C ASP A 179 -14.58 -11.68 -27.28
N VAL A 180 -13.32 -11.51 -26.88
CA VAL A 180 -12.92 -11.52 -25.46
C VAL A 180 -13.54 -10.34 -24.71
N LEU A 181 -13.60 -9.17 -25.34
CA LEU A 181 -14.26 -8.02 -24.73
C LEU A 181 -15.78 -8.23 -24.62
N ALA A 182 -16.41 -8.85 -25.62
CA ALA A 182 -17.83 -9.20 -25.57
C ALA A 182 -18.13 -10.18 -24.44
N ASP A 183 -17.32 -11.22 -24.27
CA ASP A 183 -17.44 -12.18 -23.17
C ASP A 183 -17.23 -11.51 -21.81
N LEU A 184 -16.24 -10.62 -21.70
CA LEU A 184 -16.00 -9.84 -20.49
C LEU A 184 -17.22 -8.97 -20.14
N ALA A 185 -17.77 -8.26 -21.13
CA ALA A 185 -18.93 -7.39 -20.97
C ALA A 185 -20.19 -8.18 -20.59
N ALA A 186 -20.40 -9.36 -21.17
CA ALA A 186 -21.53 -10.23 -20.84
C ALA A 186 -21.51 -10.71 -19.38
N ASN A 187 -20.32 -10.81 -18.78
CA ASN A 187 -20.13 -11.27 -17.40
C ASN A 187 -19.91 -10.13 -16.40
N LEU A 188 -19.84 -8.87 -16.86
CA LEU A 188 -19.66 -7.72 -15.99
C LEU A 188 -21.04 -7.25 -15.48
N GLY A 189 -21.25 -7.32 -14.17
CA GLY A 189 -22.51 -6.90 -13.54
C GLY A 189 -22.76 -5.38 -13.49
N GLY A 190 -22.08 -4.58 -14.33
CA GLY A 190 -22.18 -3.12 -14.34
C GLY A 190 -21.46 -2.46 -15.52
N ASP A 191 -21.57 -1.14 -15.63
CA ASP A 191 -21.09 -0.37 -16.79
C ASP A 191 -19.60 0.03 -16.72
N ASP A 192 -18.97 -0.14 -15.55
CA ASP A 192 -17.57 0.25 -15.33
C ASP A 192 -16.66 -0.99 -15.20
N PRO A 193 -15.81 -1.29 -16.19
CA PRO A 193 -14.84 -2.38 -16.13
C PRO A 193 -13.62 -2.10 -15.24
N ASP A 194 -13.34 -0.85 -14.88
CA ASP A 194 -12.11 -0.46 -14.16
C ASP A 194 -11.92 -1.16 -12.79
N PRO A 195 -12.95 -1.37 -11.95
CA PRO A 195 -12.80 -2.10 -10.69
C PRO A 195 -12.29 -3.53 -10.89
N LEU A 196 -12.78 -4.25 -11.91
CA LEU A 196 -12.33 -5.59 -12.22
C LEU A 196 -10.88 -5.57 -12.74
N LEU A 197 -10.56 -4.65 -13.66
CA LEU A 197 -9.21 -4.51 -14.18
C LEU A 197 -8.18 -4.15 -13.10
N ARG A 198 -8.57 -3.33 -12.12
CA ARG A 198 -7.75 -3.04 -10.93
C ARG A 198 -7.47 -4.31 -10.14
N GLU A 199 -8.48 -5.14 -9.91
CA GLU A 199 -8.32 -6.36 -9.13
C GLU A 199 -7.49 -7.41 -9.89
N ILE A 200 -7.63 -7.51 -11.21
CA ILE A 200 -6.76 -8.34 -12.06
C ILE A 200 -5.31 -7.88 -11.95
N ALA A 201 -5.05 -6.58 -12.11
CA ALA A 201 -3.68 -6.04 -12.01
C ALA A 201 -3.07 -6.28 -10.63
N ARG A 202 -3.87 -6.13 -9.56
CA ARG A 202 -3.47 -6.40 -8.18
C ARG A 202 -3.11 -7.87 -7.95
N ASN A 203 -3.86 -8.78 -8.58
CA ASN A 203 -3.67 -10.22 -8.46
C ASN A 203 -2.92 -10.83 -9.64
N ARG A 204 -2.13 -10.04 -10.39
CA ARG A 204 -1.42 -10.48 -11.61
C ARG A 204 -0.72 -11.84 -11.48
N ALA A 205 -0.08 -12.11 -10.34
CA ALA A 205 0.64 -13.35 -10.10
C ALA A 205 -0.28 -14.60 -10.07
N ALA A 206 -1.56 -14.43 -9.74
CA ALA A 206 -2.56 -15.49 -9.83
C ALA A 206 -2.97 -15.77 -11.29
N PHE A 207 -2.97 -14.74 -12.13
CA PHE A 207 -3.30 -14.82 -13.57
C PHE A 207 -2.11 -15.27 -14.45
N GLU A 208 -0.89 -15.30 -13.91
CA GLU A 208 0.28 -15.91 -14.58
C GLU A 208 0.19 -17.45 -14.63
N ARG A 209 -0.74 -18.07 -13.89
CA ARG A 209 -0.94 -19.53 -13.87
C ARG A 209 -2.00 -19.94 -14.89
N THR A 210 -1.90 -21.17 -15.39
CA THR A 210 -2.94 -21.78 -16.22
C THR A 210 -4.25 -21.84 -15.44
N PHE A 211 -5.34 -21.37 -16.04
CA PHE A 211 -6.68 -21.44 -15.46
C PHE A 211 -7.10 -22.90 -15.26
N ASP A 212 -7.48 -23.26 -14.03
CA ASP A 212 -8.05 -24.56 -13.68
C ASP A 212 -9.52 -24.37 -13.24
N PRO A 213 -10.50 -24.67 -14.13
CA PRO A 213 -11.93 -24.57 -13.81
C PRO A 213 -12.32 -25.38 -12.57
N LYS A 214 -11.67 -26.54 -12.35
CA LYS A 214 -11.97 -27.41 -11.20
C LYS A 214 -11.44 -26.82 -9.90
N ALA A 215 -10.32 -26.10 -9.94
CA ALA A 215 -9.81 -25.37 -8.78
C ALA A 215 -10.73 -24.17 -8.46
N LEU A 216 -11.23 -23.46 -9.47
CA LEU A 216 -12.20 -22.38 -9.29
C LEU A 216 -13.49 -22.92 -8.64
N ALA A 217 -14.05 -24.01 -9.16
CA ALA A 217 -15.25 -24.64 -8.59
C ALA A 217 -15.06 -24.94 -7.10
N ARG A 218 -13.95 -25.59 -6.71
CA ARG A 218 -13.61 -25.85 -5.29
C ARG A 218 -13.54 -24.57 -4.46
N ALA A 219 -12.94 -23.51 -5.00
CA ALA A 219 -12.80 -22.23 -4.30
C ALA A 219 -14.16 -21.53 -4.08
N LEU A 220 -15.10 -21.70 -5.01
CA LEU A 220 -16.47 -21.16 -4.91
C LEU A 220 -17.42 -22.07 -4.12
N GLY A 221 -16.96 -23.25 -3.65
CA GLY A 221 -17.81 -24.23 -2.99
C GLY A 221 -18.76 -24.98 -3.95
N ALA A 222 -18.47 -24.94 -5.25
CA ALA A 222 -19.20 -25.68 -6.28
C ALA A 222 -18.57 -27.06 -6.53
N ASP A 223 -19.37 -28.00 -7.04
CA ASP A 223 -18.88 -29.33 -7.43
C ASP A 223 -17.92 -29.20 -8.64
N PRO A 224 -16.67 -29.70 -8.56
CA PRO A 224 -15.74 -29.68 -9.69
C PRO A 224 -16.12 -30.61 -10.85
N ALA A 225 -17.08 -31.51 -10.64
CA ALA A 225 -17.67 -32.35 -11.69
C ALA A 225 -18.87 -31.68 -12.38
N LEU A 226 -19.31 -30.51 -11.88
CA LEU A 226 -20.45 -29.79 -12.44
C LEU A 226 -20.25 -29.55 -13.95
N SER A 227 -21.25 -29.96 -14.71
CA SER A 227 -21.30 -29.85 -16.17
C SER A 227 -22.70 -29.38 -16.57
N PRO A 228 -22.87 -28.79 -17.76
CA PRO A 228 -24.19 -28.43 -18.25
C PRO A 228 -25.20 -29.59 -18.21
N GLU A 229 -24.76 -30.82 -18.49
CA GLU A 229 -25.60 -32.02 -18.43
C GLU A 229 -26.09 -32.31 -17.01
N ILE A 230 -25.19 -32.26 -16.02
CA ILE A 230 -25.54 -32.48 -14.61
C ILE A 230 -26.46 -31.36 -14.12
N LEU A 231 -26.15 -30.11 -14.44
CA LEU A 231 -26.98 -28.96 -14.06
C LEU A 231 -28.40 -29.08 -14.61
N LEU A 232 -28.55 -29.39 -15.90
CA LEU A 232 -29.86 -29.59 -16.51
C LEU A 232 -30.61 -30.78 -15.90
N GLY A 233 -29.92 -31.89 -15.62
CA GLY A 233 -30.52 -33.07 -14.99
C GLY A 233 -30.91 -32.88 -13.51
N GLU A 234 -30.22 -32.01 -12.78
CA GLU A 234 -30.60 -31.64 -11.40
C GLU A 234 -31.69 -30.57 -11.35
N THR A 235 -31.78 -29.72 -12.39
CA THR A 235 -32.74 -28.61 -12.45
C THR A 235 -34.09 -29.03 -13.01
N PHE A 236 -34.11 -29.87 -14.04
CA PHE A 236 -35.34 -30.31 -14.72
C PHE A 236 -35.69 -31.75 -14.38
N LEU A 237 -36.98 -32.00 -14.16
CA LEU A 237 -37.54 -33.34 -14.04
C LEU A 237 -37.61 -34.01 -15.43
N PRO A 238 -37.62 -35.36 -15.50
CA PRO A 238 -37.69 -36.08 -16.77
C PRO A 238 -38.86 -35.66 -17.67
N ASP A 239 -39.99 -35.28 -17.07
CA ASP A 239 -41.24 -34.97 -17.78
C ASP A 239 -41.38 -33.47 -18.10
N ASP A 240 -40.44 -32.62 -17.66
CA ASP A 240 -40.53 -31.17 -17.88
C ASP A 240 -40.44 -30.82 -19.36
N ALA A 241 -39.68 -31.60 -20.15
CA ALA A 241 -39.60 -31.40 -21.60
C ALA A 241 -40.96 -31.63 -22.29
N ASP A 242 -41.69 -32.67 -21.86
CA ASP A 242 -43.03 -32.98 -22.37
C ASP A 242 -44.05 -31.94 -21.93
N LEU A 243 -43.94 -31.46 -20.68
CA LEU A 243 -44.77 -30.36 -20.17
C LEU A 243 -44.55 -29.08 -20.97
N LEU A 244 -43.30 -28.68 -21.18
CA LEU A 244 -42.96 -27.49 -21.97
C LEU A 244 -43.49 -27.63 -23.41
N ALA A 245 -43.32 -28.79 -24.04
CA ALA A 245 -43.84 -29.06 -25.38
C ALA A 245 -45.37 -28.97 -25.46
N ALA A 246 -46.07 -29.48 -24.44
CA ALA A 246 -47.53 -29.40 -24.35
C ALA A 246 -48.05 -27.96 -24.14
N LEU A 247 -47.28 -27.11 -23.46
CA LEU A 247 -47.65 -25.71 -23.22
C LEU A 247 -47.47 -24.80 -24.44
N VAL A 248 -46.50 -25.09 -25.32
CA VAL A 248 -46.22 -24.28 -26.53
C VAL A 248 -47.47 -23.92 -27.35
N PRO A 249 -48.34 -24.85 -27.79
CA PRO A 249 -49.51 -24.51 -28.59
C PRO A 249 -50.53 -23.63 -27.85
N HIS A 250 -50.63 -23.76 -26.52
CA HIS A 250 -51.51 -22.93 -25.70
C HIS A 250 -50.97 -21.50 -25.56
N LEU A 251 -49.66 -21.35 -25.39
CA LEU A 251 -48.99 -20.06 -25.31
C LEU A 251 -49.02 -19.30 -26.64
N GLU A 252 -48.92 -20.00 -27.77
CA GLU A 252 -49.01 -19.38 -29.10
C GLU A 252 -50.40 -18.85 -29.44
N ALA A 253 -51.45 -19.52 -28.95
CA ALA A 253 -52.84 -19.10 -29.15
C ALA A 253 -53.26 -17.91 -28.25
N SER A 254 -52.37 -17.46 -27.37
CA SER A 254 -52.63 -16.39 -26.39
C SER A 254 -52.12 -15.03 -26.89
N GLY A 255 -51.66 -14.16 -25.98
CA GLY A 255 -51.14 -12.83 -26.27
C GLY A 255 -49.68 -12.80 -26.72
N LYS A 256 -49.22 -11.63 -27.18
CA LYS A 256 -47.86 -11.44 -27.74
C LYS A 256 -46.71 -11.85 -26.81
N ASN A 257 -46.87 -11.72 -25.49
CA ASN A 257 -45.83 -12.11 -24.53
C ASN A 257 -45.72 -13.64 -24.43
N ASP A 258 -46.85 -14.34 -24.43
CA ASP A 258 -46.91 -15.79 -24.37
C ASP A 258 -46.36 -16.41 -25.66
N THR A 259 -46.62 -15.78 -26.82
CA THR A 259 -46.00 -16.21 -28.09
C THR A 259 -44.48 -16.12 -28.05
N LYS A 260 -43.91 -15.08 -27.41
CA LYS A 260 -42.45 -14.98 -27.23
C LYS A 260 -41.90 -16.07 -26.30
N LEU A 261 -42.62 -16.36 -25.21
CA LEU A 261 -42.26 -17.45 -24.30
C LEU A 261 -42.32 -18.81 -25.00
N ALA A 262 -43.33 -19.05 -25.83
CA ALA A 262 -43.45 -20.25 -26.65
C ALA A 262 -42.26 -20.43 -27.62
N GLN A 263 -41.77 -19.33 -28.20
CA GLN A 263 -40.58 -19.35 -29.06
C GLN A 263 -39.32 -19.70 -28.26
N ALA A 264 -39.15 -19.16 -27.04
CA ALA A 264 -38.04 -19.53 -26.17
C ALA A 264 -38.09 -21.02 -25.79
N PHE A 265 -39.26 -21.55 -25.42
CA PHE A 265 -39.42 -22.97 -25.13
C PHE A 265 -39.07 -23.85 -26.33
N ARG A 266 -39.49 -23.47 -27.54
CA ARG A 266 -39.07 -24.20 -28.76
C ARG A 266 -37.57 -24.18 -28.98
N ALA A 267 -36.91 -23.05 -28.75
CA ALA A 267 -35.46 -22.95 -28.90
C ALA A 267 -34.73 -23.89 -27.93
N VAL A 268 -35.12 -23.89 -26.65
CA VAL A 268 -34.56 -24.77 -25.61
C VAL A 268 -34.82 -26.25 -25.94
N LEU A 269 -36.03 -26.61 -26.37
CA LEU A 269 -36.39 -27.99 -26.73
C LEU A 269 -35.70 -28.49 -28.01
N ALA A 270 -35.40 -27.59 -28.95
CA ALA A 270 -34.73 -27.92 -30.21
C ALA A 270 -33.20 -28.06 -30.06
N GLU A 271 -32.59 -27.32 -29.13
CA GLU A 271 -31.15 -27.39 -28.87
C GLU A 271 -30.79 -28.73 -28.22
N ARG A 272 -29.83 -29.46 -28.80
CA ARG A 272 -29.43 -30.80 -28.36
C ARG A 272 -28.16 -30.80 -27.54
N ASP A 273 -27.33 -29.78 -27.69
CA ASP A 273 -26.13 -29.60 -26.88
C ASP A 273 -26.51 -29.04 -25.49
N ALA A 274 -25.97 -29.64 -24.42
CA ALA A 274 -26.32 -29.24 -23.07
C ALA A 274 -25.84 -27.83 -22.72
N ALA A 275 -24.65 -27.42 -23.22
CA ALA A 275 -24.14 -26.07 -22.99
C ALA A 275 -24.95 -25.04 -23.78
N GLY A 276 -25.25 -25.32 -25.05
CA GLY A 276 -26.13 -24.49 -25.87
C GLY A 276 -27.53 -24.34 -25.25
N ARG A 277 -28.09 -25.44 -24.73
CA ARG A 277 -29.41 -25.41 -24.08
C ARG A 277 -29.40 -24.58 -22.80
N LEU A 278 -28.35 -24.69 -21.98
CA LEU A 278 -28.18 -23.89 -20.77
C LEU A 278 -28.04 -22.39 -21.09
N ALA A 279 -27.40 -22.03 -22.21
CA ALA A 279 -27.26 -20.63 -22.64
C ALA A 279 -28.57 -20.00 -23.15
N LEU A 280 -29.57 -20.81 -23.49
CA LEU A 280 -30.90 -20.36 -23.92
C LEU A 280 -31.89 -20.19 -22.75
N LEU A 281 -31.51 -20.64 -21.54
CA LEU A 281 -32.29 -20.54 -20.31
C LEU A 281 -31.94 -19.26 -19.54
#